data_AF-N8YJ14-F1
#
_entry.id   AF-N8YJ14-F1
#
_cell.length_a   1.000
_cell.length_b   1.000
_cell.length_c   1.000
_cell.angle_alpha   90.00
_cell.angle_beta   90.00
_cell.angle_gamma   90.00
#
_symmetry.space_group_name_H-M   'P 1'
#
loop_
_entity.id
_entity.type
_entity.pdbx_description
1 polymer ?
#
loop_
_entity_poly.entity_id
_entity_poly.type
_entity_poly.pdbx_seq_one_letter_code
_entity_poly.pdbx_strand_id
1 'polypeptide(L)'
;MFNTKYGPFDGKTWEDLCQMIFKRKYEKESYQKIPASPGDFGLEGFTLSSGLAFQCYCPEKHYDRKELYEKQRDKITADLNKLKDYEEDIAARLGETKICKWIFVTPEFDKNELIKHARKKEEEIRGWKLGCLTDDFTVLLYDADDYALEIRDFQTALGEVMYFSDILPLVELNEPKEVYEKNIVRKNKLRLKEFENKDSYERKLAKLNDFNIDQFLSCDPYLKSIEAASPTFYMKLLRVITEFESTIKEETITWFGDPQDLTEKLRKLFIERIINDLKPNSNITMAAKISEKMFARWLAVCELDYDC
;
A
#
# COMPACT_ATOMS: atom_id res chain seq x y z
N MET A 1 -6.12 -5.55 3.42
CA MET A 1 -5.97 -4.19 2.86
C MET A 1 -6.00 -4.30 1.35
N PHE A 2 -6.64 -3.34 0.71
CA PHE A 2 -6.76 -3.20 -0.73
C PHE A 2 -5.60 -2.33 -1.24
N ASN A 3 -4.80 -2.84 -2.15
CA ASN A 3 -3.62 -2.14 -2.66
C ASN A 3 -4.00 -1.34 -3.91
N THR A 4 -3.76 -0.04 -3.88
CA THR A 4 -3.92 0.82 -5.07
C THR A 4 -2.57 1.37 -5.49
N LYS A 5 -2.52 2.02 -6.66
CA LYS A 5 -1.37 2.82 -7.07
C LYS A 5 -1.10 4.04 -6.16
N TYR A 6 -2.06 4.42 -5.33
CA TYR A 6 -1.92 5.47 -4.30
C TYR A 6 -1.53 4.91 -2.93
N GLY A 7 -1.30 3.61 -2.82
CA GLY A 7 -0.96 2.94 -1.57
C GLY A 7 -2.05 2.00 -1.08
N PRO A 8 -1.77 1.27 0.01
CA PRO A 8 -2.70 0.32 0.58
C PRO A 8 -3.74 1.03 1.46
N PHE A 9 -5.00 0.61 1.34
CA PHE A 9 -6.12 1.12 2.13
C PHE A 9 -6.93 -0.02 2.76
N ASP A 10 -7.60 0.32 3.85
CA ASP A 10 -8.71 -0.43 4.43
C ASP A 10 -9.93 0.49 4.56
N GLY A 11 -11.05 -0.04 5.07
CA GLY A 11 -12.29 0.74 5.25
C GLY A 11 -12.06 2.09 5.94
N LYS A 12 -11.23 2.10 6.99
CA LYS A 12 -11.01 3.28 7.83
C LYS A 12 -10.06 4.27 7.18
N THR A 13 -8.91 3.80 6.71
CA THR A 13 -7.89 4.65 6.08
C THR A 13 -8.38 5.26 4.76
N TRP A 14 -9.24 4.54 4.02
CA TRP A 14 -9.92 5.09 2.84
C TRP A 14 -10.92 6.18 3.21
N GLU A 15 -11.77 5.95 4.22
CA GLU A 15 -12.71 6.96 4.72
C GLU A 15 -11.96 8.21 5.22
N ASP A 16 -10.89 8.03 6.01
CA ASP A 16 -10.09 9.13 6.53
C ASP A 16 -9.50 9.98 5.39
N LEU A 17 -8.92 9.34 4.36
CA LEU A 17 -8.42 10.02 3.15
C LEU A 17 -9.54 10.80 2.44
N CYS A 18 -10.68 10.14 2.18
CA CYS A 18 -11.83 10.74 1.52
C CYS A 18 -12.35 11.95 2.30
N GLN A 19 -12.46 11.86 3.63
CA GLN A 19 -12.90 12.97 4.48
C GLN A 19 -11.96 14.17 4.41
N MET A 20 -10.65 13.95 4.32
CA MET A 20 -9.68 15.03 4.14
C MET A 20 -9.83 15.70 2.77
N ILE A 21 -10.01 14.90 1.73
CA ILE A 21 -10.24 15.38 0.36
C ILE A 21 -11.54 16.19 0.30
N PHE A 22 -12.64 15.66 0.84
CA PHE A 22 -13.95 16.29 0.74
C PHE A 22 -14.00 17.63 1.49
N LYS A 23 -13.43 17.69 2.70
CA LYS A 23 -13.34 18.92 3.48
C LYS A 23 -12.60 20.04 2.74
N ARG A 24 -11.55 19.69 1.99
CA ARG A 24 -10.74 20.67 1.24
C ARG A 24 -11.37 21.02 -0.11
N LYS A 25 -11.78 20.02 -0.89
CA LYS A 25 -12.33 20.20 -2.24
C LYS A 25 -13.69 20.91 -2.21
N TYR A 26 -14.54 20.54 -1.25
CA TYR A 26 -15.91 21.03 -1.13
C TYR A 26 -16.08 22.03 0.04
N GLU A 27 -15.00 22.67 0.50
CA GLU A 27 -15.03 23.70 1.56
C GLU A 27 -16.02 24.82 1.22
N LYS A 28 -15.97 25.31 -0.03
CA LYS A 28 -16.84 26.39 -0.53
C LYS A 28 -18.31 25.97 -0.66
N GLU A 29 -18.57 24.67 -0.69
CA GLU A 29 -19.92 24.09 -0.77
C GLU A 29 -20.45 23.69 0.62
N SER A 30 -19.73 24.09 1.68
CA SER A 30 -20.06 23.85 3.08
C SER A 30 -20.20 22.36 3.39
N TYR A 31 -19.19 21.56 3.02
CA TYR A 31 -19.14 20.13 3.34
C TYR A 31 -19.22 19.86 4.85
N GLN A 32 -20.10 18.94 5.23
CA GLN A 32 -20.32 18.44 6.58
C GLN A 32 -20.07 16.93 6.62
N LYS A 33 -19.20 16.49 7.53
CA LYS A 33 -19.04 15.06 7.85
C LYS A 33 -20.24 14.57 8.66
N ILE A 34 -20.72 13.36 8.39
CA ILE A 34 -21.63 12.65 9.29
C ILE A 34 -20.80 11.75 10.22
N PRO A 35 -20.87 11.94 11.55
CA PRO A 35 -20.23 11.03 12.49
C PRO A 35 -20.91 9.65 12.49
N ALA A 36 -20.14 8.58 12.69
CA ALA A 36 -20.64 7.20 12.67
C ALA A 36 -21.64 6.84 13.80
N SER A 37 -21.82 7.70 14.81
CA SER A 37 -22.74 7.47 15.93
C SER A 37 -23.86 8.54 15.90
N PRO A 38 -25.15 8.17 15.94
CA PRO A 38 -25.71 6.81 16.15
C PRO A 38 -25.76 5.92 14.89
N GLY A 39 -25.37 6.43 13.72
CA GLY A 39 -25.28 5.73 12.45
C GLY A 39 -24.92 6.69 11.32
N ASP A 40 -24.56 6.16 10.14
CA ASP A 40 -24.14 6.95 8.97
C ASP A 40 -25.31 7.35 8.05
N PHE A 41 -26.51 6.79 8.24
CA PHE A 41 -27.67 7.02 7.35
C PHE A 41 -27.37 6.72 5.87
N GLY A 42 -26.32 5.94 5.58
CA GLY A 42 -25.84 5.67 4.22
C GLY A 42 -24.99 6.79 3.62
N LEU A 43 -24.48 7.70 4.46
CA LEU A 43 -23.74 8.89 4.09
C LEU A 43 -22.53 9.11 5.01
N GLU A 44 -21.38 9.33 4.42
CA GLU A 44 -20.17 9.79 5.11
C GLU A 44 -20.13 11.31 5.29
N GLY A 45 -20.88 12.03 4.46
CA GLY A 45 -21.01 13.47 4.51
C GLY A 45 -21.78 14.04 3.34
N PHE A 46 -22.05 15.35 3.40
CA PHE A 46 -22.82 16.06 2.38
C PHE A 46 -22.41 17.54 2.30
N THR A 47 -22.83 18.21 1.24
CA THR A 47 -22.63 19.64 1.01
C THR A 47 -23.96 20.38 1.14
N LEU A 48 -23.98 21.46 1.91
CA LEU A 48 -25.18 22.27 2.12
C LEU A 48 -25.50 23.16 0.93
N SER A 49 -24.51 23.62 0.18
CA SER A 49 -24.76 24.60 -0.90
C SER A 49 -25.15 23.93 -2.23
N SER A 50 -24.66 22.73 -2.49
CA SER A 50 -24.81 22.04 -3.79
C SER A 50 -25.59 20.73 -3.71
N GLY A 51 -25.85 20.18 -2.52
CA GLY A 51 -26.65 18.95 -2.38
C GLY A 51 -25.93 17.69 -2.87
N LEU A 52 -24.59 17.67 -2.82
CA LEU A 52 -23.80 16.46 -3.02
C LEU A 52 -23.73 15.67 -1.72
N ALA A 53 -23.98 14.37 -1.77
CA ALA A 53 -23.88 13.44 -0.66
C ALA A 53 -22.89 12.33 -1.03
N PHE A 54 -22.05 11.92 -0.08
CA PHE A 54 -20.93 11.01 -0.33
C PHE A 54 -21.06 9.75 0.50
N GLN A 55 -20.72 8.61 -0.09
CA GLN A 55 -20.59 7.34 0.63
C GLN A 55 -19.28 6.66 0.25
N CYS A 56 -18.48 6.30 1.25
CA CYS A 56 -17.18 5.66 1.02
C CYS A 56 -17.29 4.14 1.18
N TYR A 57 -16.58 3.40 0.33
CA TYR A 57 -16.45 1.95 0.47
C TYR A 57 -15.07 1.48 0.00
N CYS A 58 -14.30 0.91 0.92
CA CYS A 58 -13.06 0.20 0.58
C CYS A 58 -13.27 -1.32 0.74
N PRO A 59 -12.99 -2.13 -0.30
CA PRO A 59 -12.94 -3.58 -0.17
C PRO A 59 -11.89 -4.00 0.88
N GLU A 60 -12.12 -5.11 1.61
CA GLU A 60 -11.18 -5.57 2.65
C GLU A 60 -9.86 -6.12 2.07
N LYS A 61 -9.95 -6.65 0.85
CA LYS A 61 -8.86 -7.28 0.08
C LYS A 61 -9.15 -7.16 -1.41
N HIS A 62 -8.17 -7.51 -2.26
CA HIS A 62 -8.44 -7.74 -3.67
C HIS A 62 -9.32 -8.98 -3.84
N TYR A 63 -10.53 -8.75 -4.30
CA TYR A 63 -11.46 -9.78 -4.70
C TYR A 63 -11.29 -10.07 -6.20
N ASP A 64 -11.82 -11.22 -6.65
CA ASP A 64 -12.01 -11.39 -8.08
C ASP A 64 -13.04 -10.37 -8.61
N ARG A 65 -13.01 -10.12 -9.92
CA ARG A 65 -13.86 -9.10 -10.56
C ARG A 65 -15.36 -9.30 -10.33
N LYS A 66 -15.81 -10.55 -10.12
CA LYS A 66 -17.22 -10.86 -9.88
C LYS A 66 -17.59 -10.56 -8.44
N GLU A 67 -16.79 -11.02 -7.49
CA GLU A 67 -17.02 -10.78 -6.08
C GLU A 67 -16.91 -9.28 -5.74
N LEU A 68 -15.93 -8.56 -6.30
CA LEU A 68 -15.82 -7.10 -6.12
C LEU A 68 -17.10 -6.37 -6.55
N TYR A 69 -17.58 -6.68 -7.76
CA TYR A 69 -18.83 -6.12 -8.30
C TYR A 69 -20.04 -6.43 -7.42
N GLU A 70 -20.20 -7.69 -6.97
CA GLU A 70 -21.33 -8.09 -6.12
C GLU A 70 -21.33 -7.31 -4.80
N LYS A 71 -20.16 -7.19 -4.16
CA LYS A 71 -20.00 -6.43 -2.92
C LYS A 71 -20.31 -4.94 -3.10
N GLN A 72 -19.79 -4.31 -4.16
CA GLN A 72 -20.05 -2.90 -4.45
C GLN A 72 -21.53 -2.66 -4.78
N ARG A 73 -22.14 -3.50 -5.62
CA ARG A 73 -23.56 -3.45 -5.97
C ARG A 73 -24.45 -3.56 -4.73
N ASP A 74 -24.14 -4.51 -3.85
CA ASP A 74 -24.92 -4.75 -2.64
C ASP A 74 -24.77 -3.59 -1.66
N LYS A 75 -23.56 -3.03 -1.52
CA LYS A 75 -23.29 -1.83 -0.72
C LYS A 75 -24.09 -0.61 -1.22
N ILE A 76 -24.01 -0.30 -2.52
CA ILE A 76 -24.79 0.78 -3.14
C ILE A 76 -26.29 0.59 -2.87
N THR A 77 -26.80 -0.64 -3.05
CA THR A 77 -28.23 -0.93 -2.83
C THR A 77 -28.63 -0.73 -1.38
N ALA A 78 -27.84 -1.26 -0.44
CA ALA A 78 -28.12 -1.16 0.97
C ALA A 78 -28.10 0.29 1.46
N ASP A 79 -27.10 1.08 1.07
CA ASP A 79 -26.97 2.46 1.53
C ASP A 79 -27.98 3.41 0.87
N LEU A 80 -28.34 3.18 -0.40
CA LEU A 80 -29.40 3.99 -1.02
C LEU A 80 -30.78 3.71 -0.41
N ASN A 81 -31.06 2.47 0.04
CA ASN A 81 -32.29 2.18 0.78
C ASN A 81 -32.36 2.96 2.10
N LYS A 82 -31.22 3.22 2.75
CA LYS A 82 -31.16 4.03 3.97
C LYS A 82 -31.66 5.47 3.75
N LEU A 83 -31.54 6.02 2.54
CA LEU A 83 -32.08 7.35 2.22
C LEU A 83 -33.60 7.41 2.43
N LYS A 84 -34.30 6.30 2.19
CA LYS A 84 -35.73 6.15 2.45
C LYS A 84 -36.01 5.86 3.92
N ASP A 85 -35.25 4.94 4.51
CA ASP A 85 -35.47 4.51 5.90
C ASP A 85 -35.22 5.65 6.91
N TYR A 86 -34.34 6.59 6.56
CA TYR A 86 -33.93 7.71 7.41
C TYR A 86 -34.21 9.08 6.78
N GLU A 87 -35.25 9.19 5.95
CA GLU A 87 -35.58 10.43 5.24
C GLU A 87 -35.70 11.65 6.18
N GLU A 88 -36.46 11.52 7.26
CA GLU A 88 -36.70 12.62 8.22
C GLU A 88 -35.39 13.05 8.92
N ASP A 89 -34.57 12.08 9.30
CA ASP A 89 -33.25 12.29 9.90
C ASP A 89 -32.29 13.03 8.96
N ILE A 90 -32.29 12.63 7.69
CA ILE A 90 -31.46 13.25 6.66
C ILE A 90 -31.95 14.67 6.39
N ALA A 91 -33.27 14.87 6.22
CA ALA A 91 -33.87 16.18 6.01
C ALA A 91 -33.55 17.16 7.15
N ALA A 92 -33.63 16.70 8.40
CA ALA A 92 -33.30 17.52 9.58
C ALA A 92 -31.84 18.01 9.59
N ARG A 93 -30.92 17.26 8.97
CA ARG A 93 -29.48 17.61 8.88
C ARG A 93 -29.16 18.48 7.67
N LEU A 94 -29.88 18.29 6.56
CA LEU A 94 -29.73 19.08 5.34
C LEU A 94 -30.34 20.49 5.45
N GLY A 95 -31.34 20.66 6.32
CA GLY A 95 -32.10 21.90 6.44
C GLY A 95 -32.97 22.12 5.19
N GLU A 96 -32.79 23.27 4.53
CA GLU A 96 -33.52 23.59 3.29
C GLU A 96 -32.92 22.91 2.04
N THR A 97 -31.74 22.31 2.18
CA THR A 97 -31.02 21.67 1.09
C THR A 97 -31.65 20.34 0.71
N LYS A 98 -31.60 19.99 -0.57
CA LYS A 98 -31.96 18.66 -1.07
C LYS A 98 -30.76 18.01 -1.74
N ILE A 99 -30.63 16.70 -1.58
CA ILE A 99 -29.57 15.95 -2.24
C ILE A 99 -29.93 15.81 -3.73
N CYS A 100 -29.05 16.28 -4.59
CA CYS A 100 -29.16 16.12 -6.04
C CYS A 100 -28.20 15.05 -6.59
N LYS A 101 -27.10 14.78 -5.90
CA LYS A 101 -26.15 13.73 -6.28
C LYS A 101 -25.73 12.92 -5.08
N TRP A 102 -25.83 11.60 -5.19
CA TRP A 102 -25.23 10.66 -4.25
C TRP A 102 -24.03 10.00 -4.92
N ILE A 103 -22.85 10.13 -4.33
CA ILE A 103 -21.57 9.79 -4.92
C ILE A 103 -20.97 8.62 -4.13
N PHE A 104 -20.90 7.46 -4.77
CA PHE A 104 -20.20 6.29 -4.25
C PHE A 104 -18.71 6.42 -4.55
N VAL A 105 -17.89 6.45 -3.51
CA VAL A 105 -16.44 6.64 -3.62
C VAL A 105 -15.71 5.38 -3.15
N THR A 106 -15.07 4.70 -4.09
CA THR A 106 -14.38 3.42 -3.83
C THR A 106 -12.97 3.45 -4.43
N PRO A 107 -11.98 2.68 -3.93
CA PRO A 107 -10.63 2.72 -4.49
C PRO A 107 -10.56 2.39 -5.99
N GLU A 108 -11.38 1.44 -6.44
CA GLU A 108 -11.42 0.96 -7.83
C GLU A 108 -12.78 0.29 -8.10
N PHE A 109 -13.30 0.42 -9.32
CA PHE A 109 -14.35 -0.45 -9.84
C PHE A 109 -14.08 -0.77 -11.31
N ASP A 110 -14.30 -2.02 -11.73
CA ASP A 110 -13.81 -2.51 -13.04
C ASP A 110 -14.92 -3.07 -13.95
N LYS A 111 -16.18 -3.02 -13.51
CA LYS A 111 -17.33 -3.50 -14.29
C LYS A 111 -18.30 -2.39 -14.66
N ASN A 112 -18.53 -2.24 -15.96
CA ASN A 112 -19.59 -1.40 -16.52
C ASN A 112 -20.99 -1.75 -16.01
N GLU A 113 -21.20 -3.00 -15.56
CA GLU A 113 -22.46 -3.41 -14.92
C GLU A 113 -22.77 -2.60 -13.64
N LEU A 114 -21.75 -2.11 -12.94
CA LEU A 114 -21.95 -1.24 -11.77
C LEU A 114 -22.55 0.11 -12.18
N ILE A 115 -22.11 0.67 -13.31
CA ILE A 115 -22.68 1.89 -13.89
C ILE A 115 -24.15 1.66 -14.27
N LYS A 116 -24.46 0.52 -14.88
CA LYS A 116 -25.85 0.14 -15.22
C LYS A 116 -26.71 -0.01 -13.96
N HIS A 117 -26.18 -0.62 -12.91
CA HIS A 117 -26.85 -0.74 -11.62
C HIS A 117 -27.13 0.63 -10.99
N ALA A 118 -26.17 1.56 -11.05
CA ALA A 118 -26.37 2.93 -10.59
C ALA A 118 -27.54 3.62 -11.31
N ARG A 119 -27.62 3.53 -12.65
CA ARG A 119 -28.75 4.11 -13.43
C ARG A 119 -30.10 3.50 -13.02
N LYS A 120 -30.16 2.18 -12.83
CA LYS A 120 -31.38 1.51 -12.36
C LYS A 120 -31.80 2.02 -10.97
N LYS A 121 -30.84 2.23 -10.08
CA LYS A 121 -31.10 2.74 -8.73
C LYS A 121 -31.55 4.20 -8.73
N GLU A 122 -31.04 5.04 -9.63
CA GLU A 122 -31.56 6.40 -9.80
C GLU A 122 -33.06 6.41 -10.11
N GLU A 123 -33.50 5.61 -11.09
CA GLU A 123 -34.92 5.53 -11.47
C GLU A 123 -35.79 5.03 -10.31
N GLU A 124 -35.31 4.00 -9.60
CA GLU A 124 -35.98 3.44 -8.42
C GLU A 124 -36.18 4.50 -7.33
N ILE A 125 -35.14 5.26 -7.00
CA ILE A 125 -35.13 6.23 -5.91
C ILE A 125 -35.92 7.50 -6.26
N ARG A 126 -35.80 8.00 -7.50
CA ARG A 126 -36.68 9.09 -7.98
C ARG A 126 -38.15 8.68 -7.89
N GLY A 127 -38.45 7.40 -8.12
CA GLY A 127 -39.78 6.82 -7.96
C GLY A 127 -40.34 6.90 -6.54
N TRP A 128 -39.48 6.95 -5.51
CA TRP A 128 -39.91 7.10 -4.12
C TRP A 128 -40.36 8.52 -3.75
N LYS A 129 -39.96 9.53 -4.55
CA LYS A 129 -40.33 10.94 -4.35
C LYS A 129 -40.04 11.46 -2.93
N LEU A 130 -38.87 11.11 -2.41
CA LEU A 130 -38.42 11.55 -1.09
C LEU A 130 -38.25 13.07 -1.07
N GLY A 131 -38.76 13.73 -0.03
CA GLY A 131 -38.72 15.18 0.14
C GLY A 131 -37.30 15.74 0.29
N CYS A 132 -36.37 14.92 0.80
CA CYS A 132 -34.95 15.26 0.97
C CYS A 132 -34.14 15.20 -0.33
N LEU A 133 -34.72 14.74 -1.45
CA LEU A 133 -34.06 14.60 -2.75
C LEU A 133 -34.63 15.56 -3.79
N THR A 134 -33.83 15.92 -4.79
CA THR A 134 -34.31 16.64 -5.98
C THR A 134 -34.92 15.69 -7.01
N ASP A 135 -35.80 16.20 -7.88
CA ASP A 135 -36.44 15.39 -8.92
C ASP A 135 -35.44 14.83 -9.95
N ASP A 136 -34.32 15.53 -10.14
CA ASP A 136 -33.21 15.16 -11.02
C ASP A 136 -32.10 14.36 -10.32
N PHE A 137 -32.36 13.80 -9.13
CA PHE A 137 -31.40 13.06 -8.30
C PHE A 137 -30.55 12.05 -9.11
N THR A 138 -29.23 12.02 -8.90
CA THR A 138 -28.31 11.09 -9.56
C THR A 138 -27.44 10.30 -8.60
N VAL A 139 -27.03 9.10 -9.02
CA VAL A 139 -26.06 8.20 -8.40
C VAL A 139 -24.81 8.21 -9.27
N LEU A 140 -23.70 8.67 -8.70
CA LEU A 140 -22.39 8.70 -9.35
C LEU A 140 -21.45 7.69 -8.72
N LEU A 141 -20.53 7.16 -9.52
CA LEU A 141 -19.48 6.24 -9.09
C LEU A 141 -18.16 6.93 -9.35
N TYR A 142 -17.43 7.25 -8.29
CA TYR A 142 -16.07 7.78 -8.36
C TYR A 142 -15.07 6.78 -7.81
N ASP A 143 -13.94 6.67 -8.49
CA ASP A 143 -12.81 5.90 -8.02
C ASP A 143 -11.69 6.78 -7.44
N ALA A 144 -10.55 6.17 -7.11
CA ALA A 144 -9.40 6.94 -6.64
C ALA A 144 -8.84 7.91 -7.68
N ASP A 145 -9.03 7.65 -8.99
CA ASP A 145 -8.52 8.50 -10.05
C ASP A 145 -9.31 9.79 -10.22
N ASP A 146 -10.60 9.79 -9.89
CA ASP A 146 -11.42 11.01 -9.80
C ASP A 146 -10.88 12.01 -8.76
N TYR A 147 -10.09 11.53 -7.80
CA TYR A 147 -9.42 12.33 -6.78
C TYR A 147 -7.89 12.27 -6.86
N ALA A 148 -7.32 11.87 -8.00
CA ALA A 148 -5.88 11.66 -8.16
C ALA A 148 -5.04 12.88 -7.76
N LEU A 149 -5.51 14.08 -8.09
CA LEU A 149 -4.80 15.33 -7.78
C LEU A 149 -4.82 15.61 -6.28
N GLU A 150 -5.98 15.48 -5.64
CA GLU A 150 -6.12 15.73 -4.21
C GLU A 150 -5.38 14.69 -3.36
N ILE A 151 -5.38 13.43 -3.79
CA ILE A 151 -4.59 12.36 -3.16
C ILE A 151 -3.11 12.70 -3.25
N ARG A 152 -2.60 13.09 -4.43
CA ARG A 152 -1.18 13.45 -4.62
C ARG A 152 -0.77 14.69 -3.85
N ASP A 153 -1.62 15.72 -3.81
CA ASP A 153 -1.38 16.92 -3.02
C ASP A 153 -1.26 16.56 -1.54
N PHE A 154 -2.11 15.65 -1.06
CA PHE A 154 -2.08 15.18 0.32
C PHE A 154 -0.82 14.38 0.63
N GLN A 155 -0.46 13.43 -0.24
CA GLN A 155 0.78 12.67 -0.14
C GLN A 155 2.01 13.59 -0.12
N THR A 156 2.04 14.59 -1.00
CA THR A 156 3.11 15.59 -1.07
C THR A 156 3.19 16.42 0.21
N ALA A 157 2.05 16.88 0.74
CA ALA A 157 2.00 17.63 2.00
C ALA A 157 2.46 16.82 3.21
N LEU A 158 2.28 15.49 3.18
CA LEU A 158 2.82 14.55 4.17
C LEU A 158 4.30 14.18 3.94
N GLY A 159 4.94 14.72 2.89
CA GLY A 159 6.32 14.40 2.54
C GLY A 159 6.49 13.01 1.92
N GLU A 160 5.42 12.39 1.41
CA GLU A 160 5.53 11.14 0.67
C GLU A 160 6.13 11.39 -0.72
N VAL A 161 7.22 10.68 -1.01
CA VAL A 161 7.91 10.74 -2.29
C VAL A 161 7.03 10.11 -3.37
N MET A 162 6.93 10.77 -4.54
CA MET A 162 6.28 10.18 -5.71
C MET A 162 7.15 9.06 -6.28
N TYR A 163 6.51 7.94 -6.62
CA TYR A 163 7.18 6.81 -7.23
C TYR A 163 6.58 6.54 -8.62
N PHE A 164 7.45 6.36 -9.61
CA PHE A 164 7.06 6.12 -11.00
C PHE A 164 7.16 4.65 -11.41
N SER A 165 7.66 3.79 -10.51
CA SER A 165 7.87 2.36 -10.72
C SER A 165 6.88 1.51 -9.93
N ASP A 166 6.43 0.43 -10.56
CA ASP A 166 5.67 -0.63 -9.90
C ASP A 166 6.53 -1.31 -8.83
N ILE A 167 5.87 -1.78 -7.77
CA ILE A 167 6.54 -2.53 -6.71
C ILE A 167 6.68 -3.97 -7.17
N LEU A 168 7.93 -4.41 -7.35
CA LEU A 168 8.22 -5.80 -7.72
C LEU A 168 8.28 -6.67 -6.45
N PRO A 169 7.74 -7.90 -6.49
CA PRO A 169 7.92 -8.85 -5.41
C PRO A 169 9.39 -9.32 -5.35
N LEU A 170 9.83 -9.77 -4.17
CA LEU A 170 11.13 -10.43 -4.04
C LEU A 170 11.15 -11.75 -4.80
N VAL A 171 12.33 -12.15 -5.29
CA VAL A 171 12.56 -13.43 -5.98
C VAL A 171 12.01 -14.59 -5.14
N GLU A 172 11.12 -15.40 -5.71
CA GLU A 172 10.53 -16.53 -5.00
C GLU A 172 11.58 -17.64 -4.73
N LEU A 173 11.52 -18.22 -3.53
CA LEU A 173 12.46 -19.28 -3.14
C LEU A 173 11.98 -20.65 -3.64
N ASN A 174 12.35 -21.00 -4.87
CA ASN A 174 11.88 -22.22 -5.56
C ASN A 174 12.90 -23.37 -5.61
N GLU A 175 14.17 -23.10 -5.28
CA GLU A 175 15.22 -24.12 -5.21
C GLU A 175 15.27 -24.83 -3.84
N PRO A 176 15.85 -26.05 -3.76
CA PRO A 176 16.14 -26.72 -2.51
C PRO A 176 17.05 -25.88 -1.59
N LYS A 177 16.87 -26.01 -0.26
CA LYS A 177 17.61 -25.25 0.75
C LYS A 177 19.12 -25.37 0.59
N GLU A 178 19.58 -26.55 0.20
CA GLU A 178 20.99 -26.89 0.02
C GLU A 178 21.64 -26.06 -1.11
N VAL A 179 20.86 -25.62 -2.11
CA VAL A 179 21.33 -24.74 -3.18
C VAL A 179 21.69 -23.37 -2.61
N TYR A 180 20.80 -22.78 -1.81
CA TYR A 180 21.04 -21.50 -1.16
C TYR A 180 22.22 -21.55 -0.17
N GLU A 181 22.31 -22.62 0.62
CA GLU A 181 23.43 -22.83 1.54
C GLU A 181 24.76 -22.93 0.78
N LYS A 182 24.81 -23.67 -0.34
CA LYS A 182 26.00 -23.74 -1.20
C LYS A 182 26.38 -22.39 -1.78
N ASN A 183 25.41 -21.58 -2.19
CA ASN A 183 25.65 -20.23 -2.70
C ASN A 183 26.27 -19.32 -1.63
N ILE A 184 25.73 -19.35 -0.40
CA ILE A 184 26.29 -18.62 0.75
C ILE A 184 27.73 -19.07 1.01
N VAL A 185 27.98 -20.38 1.09
CA VAL A 185 29.31 -20.94 1.36
C VAL A 185 30.31 -20.52 0.29
N ARG A 186 29.96 -20.65 -1.00
CA ARG A 186 30.82 -20.26 -2.13
C ARG A 186 31.25 -18.80 -1.99
N LYS A 187 30.30 -17.90 -1.75
CA LYS A 187 30.56 -16.45 -1.70
C LYS A 187 31.28 -16.02 -0.44
N ASN A 188 31.04 -16.68 0.69
CA ASN A 188 31.79 -16.41 1.91
C ASN A 188 33.24 -16.86 1.84
N LYS A 189 33.58 -17.89 1.04
CA LYS A 189 34.98 -18.24 0.74
C LYS A 189 35.68 -17.09 0.04
N LEU A 190 35.03 -16.48 -0.96
CA LEU A 190 35.58 -15.33 -1.69
C LEU A 190 35.81 -14.12 -0.78
N ARG A 191 34.86 -13.83 0.12
CA ARG A 191 34.98 -12.75 1.13
C ARG A 191 36.04 -13.00 2.20
N LEU A 192 36.50 -14.23 2.36
CA LEU A 192 37.53 -14.60 3.34
C LEU A 192 38.83 -15.03 2.67
N LYS A 193 39.02 -14.72 1.38
CA LYS A 193 40.18 -15.14 0.60
C LYS A 193 41.51 -14.74 1.24
N GLU A 194 41.60 -13.56 1.86
CA GLU A 194 42.79 -13.11 2.59
C GLU A 194 43.14 -13.96 3.83
N PHE A 195 42.22 -14.82 4.29
CA PHE A 195 42.44 -15.72 5.40
C PHE A 195 42.74 -17.15 4.97
N GLU A 196 42.70 -17.50 3.68
CA GLU A 196 42.79 -18.88 3.17
C GLU A 196 44.04 -19.63 3.68
N ASN A 197 45.18 -18.94 3.77
CA ASN A 197 46.45 -19.53 4.24
C ASN A 197 46.65 -19.48 5.76
N LYS A 198 45.65 -19.08 6.54
CA LYS A 198 45.74 -18.97 8.01
C LYS A 198 45.03 -20.16 8.65
N ASP A 199 45.62 -20.72 9.72
CA ASP A 199 45.01 -21.83 10.49
C ASP A 199 43.59 -21.53 11.00
N SER A 200 43.24 -20.24 11.11
CA SER A 200 41.91 -19.81 11.53
C SER A 200 40.83 -19.84 10.43
N TYR A 201 41.18 -20.10 9.17
CA TYR A 201 40.31 -19.97 8.00
C TYR A 201 39.02 -20.77 8.15
N GLU A 202 39.13 -22.09 8.28
CA GLU A 202 37.97 -22.99 8.35
C GLU A 202 37.02 -22.63 9.49
N ARG A 203 37.57 -22.27 10.67
CA ARG A 203 36.77 -21.82 11.81
C ARG A 203 36.03 -20.50 11.54
N LYS A 204 36.68 -19.56 10.85
CA LYS A 204 36.05 -18.27 10.47
C LYS A 204 34.97 -18.47 9.41
N LEU A 205 35.26 -19.30 8.41
CA LEU A 205 34.33 -19.64 7.34
C LEU A 205 33.08 -20.33 7.88
N ALA A 206 33.23 -21.34 8.74
CA ALA A 206 32.11 -22.02 9.38
C ALA A 206 31.22 -21.04 10.15
N LYS A 207 31.81 -20.19 11.02
CA LYS A 207 31.06 -19.18 11.78
C LYS A 207 30.32 -18.18 10.89
N LEU A 208 30.96 -17.71 9.81
CA LEU A 208 30.33 -16.77 8.89
C LEU A 208 29.20 -17.42 8.08
N ASN A 209 29.34 -18.69 7.72
CA ASN A 209 28.29 -19.46 7.04
C ASN A 209 27.10 -19.67 7.97
N ASP A 210 27.33 -20.14 9.20
CA ASP A 210 26.26 -20.35 10.19
C ASP A 210 25.47 -19.05 10.42
N PHE A 211 26.18 -17.92 10.58
CA PHE A 211 25.56 -16.61 10.76
C PHE A 211 24.69 -16.21 9.57
N ASN A 212 25.22 -16.29 8.34
CA ASN A 212 24.44 -15.87 7.16
C ASN A 212 23.29 -16.84 6.85
N ILE A 213 23.44 -18.14 7.11
CA ILE A 213 22.34 -19.11 6.96
C ILE A 213 21.23 -18.77 7.94
N ASP A 214 21.53 -18.48 9.20
CA ASP A 214 20.53 -18.05 10.19
C ASP A 214 19.82 -16.74 9.78
N GLN A 215 20.58 -15.76 9.29
CA GLN A 215 20.00 -14.50 8.80
C GLN A 215 19.11 -14.70 7.57
N PHE A 216 19.50 -15.58 6.64
CA PHE A 216 18.70 -15.92 5.47
C PHE A 216 17.39 -16.61 5.87
N LEU A 217 17.43 -17.64 6.70
CA LEU A 217 16.25 -18.40 7.11
C LEU A 217 15.26 -17.56 7.92
N SER A 218 15.76 -16.59 8.68
CA SER A 218 14.92 -15.65 9.43
C SER A 218 14.51 -14.40 8.64
N CYS A 219 14.92 -14.25 7.38
CA CYS A 219 14.62 -13.07 6.56
C CYS A 219 13.13 -12.95 6.23
N ASP A 220 12.56 -13.94 5.53
CA ASP A 220 11.16 -13.90 5.10
C ASP A 220 10.17 -13.86 6.29
N PRO A 221 10.34 -14.64 7.37
CA PRO A 221 9.51 -14.49 8.57
C PRO A 221 9.59 -13.09 9.18
N TYR A 222 10.77 -12.46 9.17
CA TYR A 222 10.94 -11.11 9.68
C TYR A 222 10.24 -10.07 8.80
N LEU A 223 10.38 -10.16 7.48
CA LEU A 223 9.67 -9.29 6.53
C LEU A 223 8.15 -9.44 6.67
N LYS A 224 7.63 -10.67 6.81
CA LYS A 224 6.20 -10.92 7.08
C LYS A 224 5.71 -10.28 8.37
N SER A 225 6.54 -10.22 9.42
CA SER A 225 6.18 -9.54 10.66
C SER A 225 6.14 -8.02 10.51
N ILE A 226 7.02 -7.44 9.68
CA ILE A 226 6.97 -6.02 9.31
C ILE A 226 5.71 -5.74 8.51
N GLU A 227 5.41 -6.57 7.51
CA GLU A 227 4.18 -6.48 6.72
C GLU A 227 2.95 -6.52 7.62
N ALA A 228 2.84 -7.51 8.51
CA ALA A 228 1.71 -7.61 9.43
C ALA A 228 1.58 -6.39 10.36
N ALA A 229 2.69 -5.80 10.81
CA ALA A 229 2.67 -4.65 11.71
C ALA A 229 2.40 -3.31 11.00
N SER A 230 2.93 -3.13 9.79
CA SER A 230 2.73 -1.94 8.98
C SER A 230 2.92 -2.26 7.49
N PRO A 231 1.83 -2.63 6.78
CA PRO A 231 1.95 -2.98 5.37
C PRO A 231 2.37 -1.78 4.51
N THR A 232 2.00 -0.54 4.89
CA THR A 232 2.47 0.68 4.21
C THR A 232 3.99 0.83 4.31
N PHE A 233 4.56 0.60 5.50
CA PHE A 233 6.02 0.63 5.67
C PHE A 233 6.69 -0.50 4.89
N TYR A 234 6.12 -1.70 4.94
CA TYR A 234 6.62 -2.85 4.18
C TYR A 234 6.66 -2.58 2.67
N MET A 235 5.63 -1.97 2.09
CA MET A 235 5.60 -1.62 0.66
C MET A 235 6.69 -0.60 0.29
N LYS A 236 6.90 0.42 1.14
CA LYS A 236 8.01 1.38 0.95
C LYS A 236 9.37 0.69 1.06
N LEU A 237 9.54 -0.20 2.05
CA LEU A 237 10.76 -0.98 2.23
C LEU A 237 11.04 -1.91 1.04
N LEU A 238 10.02 -2.60 0.52
CA LEU A 238 10.14 -3.50 -0.63
C LEU A 238 10.61 -2.75 -1.88
N ARG A 239 10.13 -1.51 -2.07
CA ARG A 239 10.64 -0.64 -3.13
C ARG A 239 12.11 -0.27 -2.93
N VAL A 240 12.51 0.14 -1.72
CA VAL A 240 13.92 0.42 -1.41
C VAL A 240 14.80 -0.81 -1.68
N ILE A 241 14.35 -2.00 -1.31
CA ILE A 241 15.06 -3.26 -1.56
C ILE A 241 15.26 -3.50 -3.07
N THR A 242 14.18 -3.49 -3.85
CA THR A 242 14.21 -3.83 -5.28
C THR A 242 14.96 -2.79 -6.11
N GLU A 243 14.87 -1.51 -5.76
CA GLU A 243 15.69 -0.47 -6.37
C GLU A 243 17.18 -0.66 -6.02
N PHE A 244 17.48 -1.05 -4.78
CA PHE A 244 18.86 -1.27 -4.35
C PHE A 244 19.49 -2.51 -4.98
N GLU A 245 18.71 -3.55 -5.31
CA GLU A 245 19.18 -4.70 -6.09
C GLU A 245 19.76 -4.29 -7.46
N SER A 246 19.23 -3.24 -8.08
CA SER A 246 19.82 -2.67 -9.30
C SER A 246 21.17 -2.02 -9.04
N THR A 247 21.31 -1.29 -7.91
CA THR A 247 22.60 -0.75 -7.47
C THR A 247 23.61 -1.86 -7.17
N ILE A 248 23.19 -2.97 -6.55
CA ILE A 248 24.06 -4.13 -6.30
C ILE A 248 24.61 -4.67 -7.62
N LYS A 249 23.76 -4.84 -8.63
CA LYS A 249 24.17 -5.35 -9.95
C LYS A 249 25.21 -4.44 -10.60
N GLU A 250 24.95 -3.13 -10.64
CA GLU A 250 25.87 -2.16 -11.23
C GLU A 250 27.21 -2.11 -10.50
N GLU A 251 27.18 -2.03 -9.17
CA GLU A 251 28.38 -1.98 -8.33
C GLU A 251 29.19 -3.27 -8.44
N THR A 252 28.53 -4.43 -8.48
CA THR A 252 29.19 -5.73 -8.65
C THR A 252 29.93 -5.80 -9.99
N ILE A 253 29.31 -5.36 -11.09
CA ILE A 253 29.91 -5.38 -12.44
C ILE A 253 31.13 -4.46 -12.52
N THR A 254 31.09 -3.32 -11.82
CA THR A 254 32.11 -2.28 -11.92
C THR A 254 33.17 -2.34 -10.82
N TRP A 255 33.00 -3.23 -9.83
CA TRP A 255 33.88 -3.29 -8.68
C TRP A 255 35.27 -3.81 -9.03
N PHE A 256 36.28 -3.13 -8.50
CA PHE A 256 37.67 -3.58 -8.54
C PHE A 256 38.24 -3.56 -7.12
N GLY A 257 38.30 -4.72 -6.49
CA GLY A 257 38.77 -4.84 -5.10
C GLY A 257 38.35 -6.15 -4.44
N ASP A 258 38.50 -6.23 -3.12
CA ASP A 258 38.12 -7.41 -2.35
C ASP A 258 36.59 -7.54 -2.23
N PRO A 259 36.01 -8.76 -2.33
CA PRO A 259 34.58 -8.99 -2.15
C PRO A 259 34.01 -8.53 -0.79
N GLN A 260 34.81 -8.60 0.27
CA GLN A 260 34.40 -8.11 1.59
C GLN A 260 34.27 -6.59 1.61
N ASP A 261 35.18 -5.86 0.95
CA ASP A 261 35.10 -4.40 0.85
C ASP A 261 33.85 -3.95 0.09
N LEU A 262 33.51 -4.64 -1.02
CA LEU A 262 32.26 -4.39 -1.74
C LEU A 262 31.04 -4.66 -0.84
N THR A 263 31.05 -5.77 -0.11
CA THR A 263 29.98 -6.12 0.83
C THR A 263 29.78 -5.01 1.87
N GLU A 264 30.86 -4.50 2.46
CA GLU A 264 30.79 -3.45 3.48
C GLU A 264 30.33 -2.11 2.92
N LYS A 265 30.80 -1.73 1.72
CA LYS A 265 30.33 -0.54 1.00
C LYS A 265 28.82 -0.61 0.77
N LEU A 266 28.34 -1.69 0.15
CA LEU A 266 26.93 -1.87 -0.15
C LEU A 266 26.08 -1.90 1.13
N ARG A 267 26.56 -2.55 2.20
CA ARG A 267 25.84 -2.59 3.49
C ARG A 267 25.63 -1.19 4.09
N LYS A 268 26.67 -0.35 4.07
CA LYS A 268 26.59 1.04 4.56
C LYS A 268 25.60 1.86 3.73
N LEU A 269 25.73 1.81 2.40
CA LEU A 269 24.83 2.50 1.48
C LEU A 269 23.36 2.06 1.67
N PHE A 270 23.12 0.77 1.85
CA PHE A 270 21.77 0.25 2.04
C PHE A 270 21.15 0.72 3.36
N ILE A 271 21.92 0.71 4.45
CA ILE A 271 21.47 1.21 5.76
C ILE A 271 21.12 2.69 5.67
N GLU A 272 21.99 3.50 5.05
CA GLU A 272 21.75 4.93 4.84
C GLU A 272 20.48 5.18 4.03
N ARG A 273 20.27 4.41 2.95
CA ARG A 273 19.09 4.53 2.11
C ARG A 273 17.80 4.15 2.84
N ILE A 274 17.80 3.06 3.60
CA ILE A 274 16.65 2.70 4.45
C ILE A 274 16.31 3.84 5.41
N ILE A 275 17.31 4.41 6.08
CA ILE A 275 17.09 5.49 7.06
C ILE A 275 16.56 6.75 6.40
N ASN A 276 17.07 7.11 5.22
CA ASN A 276 16.68 8.35 4.57
C ASN A 276 15.30 8.24 3.90
N ASP A 277 15.03 7.13 3.21
CA ASP A 277 13.82 6.97 2.40
C ASP A 277 12.61 6.55 3.24
N LEU A 278 12.83 5.95 4.43
CA LEU A 278 11.76 5.47 5.31
C LEU A 278 11.58 6.29 6.59
N LYS A 279 12.22 7.47 6.69
CA LYS A 279 11.96 8.45 7.75
C LYS A 279 10.48 8.88 7.76
N PRO A 280 9.90 9.17 8.95
CA PRO A 280 10.50 9.08 10.28
C PRO A 280 10.44 7.67 10.90
N ASN A 281 9.86 6.70 10.19
CA ASN A 281 9.48 5.40 10.75
C ASN A 281 10.62 4.37 10.81
N SER A 282 11.81 4.71 10.30
CA SER A 282 13.02 3.90 10.38
C SER A 282 14.09 4.49 11.30
N ASN A 283 14.87 3.63 11.94
CA ASN A 283 16.05 3.99 12.72
C ASN A 283 17.26 3.10 12.38
N ILE A 284 18.43 3.45 12.88
CA ILE A 284 19.70 2.73 12.60
C ILE A 284 19.65 1.25 13.00
N THR A 285 19.04 0.93 14.14
CA THR A 285 18.94 -0.46 14.63
C THR A 285 18.08 -1.32 13.72
N MET A 286 16.93 -0.78 13.28
CA MET A 286 16.04 -1.44 12.33
C MET A 286 16.72 -1.61 10.97
N ALA A 287 17.34 -0.54 10.45
CA ALA A 287 18.03 -0.57 9.17
C ALA A 287 19.19 -1.57 9.13
N ALA A 288 19.98 -1.63 10.21
CA ALA A 288 21.06 -2.62 10.35
C ALA A 288 20.50 -4.06 10.33
N LYS A 289 19.43 -4.33 11.08
CA LYS A 289 18.80 -5.66 11.12
C LYS A 289 18.20 -6.09 9.78
N ILE A 290 17.58 -5.16 9.05
CA ILE A 290 17.10 -5.39 7.68
C ILE A 290 18.28 -5.68 6.75
N SER A 291 19.35 -4.87 6.81
CA SER A 291 20.56 -5.06 6.00
C SER A 291 21.24 -6.40 6.25
N GLU A 292 21.36 -6.85 7.49
CA GLU A 292 21.90 -8.17 7.83
C GLU A 292 21.18 -9.31 7.12
N LYS A 293 19.84 -9.30 7.20
CA LYS A 293 18.97 -10.32 6.61
C LYS A 293 18.93 -10.26 5.10
N MET A 294 18.79 -9.07 4.53
CA MET A 294 18.72 -8.88 3.08
C MET A 294 20.03 -9.27 2.40
N PHE A 295 21.20 -8.94 2.95
CA PHE A 295 22.46 -9.38 2.36
C PHE A 295 22.65 -10.90 2.44
N ALA A 296 22.24 -11.53 3.55
CA ALA A 296 22.27 -12.99 3.63
C ALA A 296 21.36 -13.62 2.55
N ARG A 297 20.19 -13.03 2.32
CA ARG A 297 19.28 -13.41 1.24
C ARG A 297 19.89 -13.19 -0.14
N TRP A 298 20.46 -12.03 -0.43
CA TRP A 298 21.08 -11.72 -1.73
C TRP A 298 22.27 -12.62 -2.05
N LEU A 299 23.04 -13.04 -1.03
CA LEU A 299 24.07 -14.07 -1.19
C LEU A 299 23.45 -15.43 -1.56
N ALA A 300 22.37 -15.84 -0.88
CA ALA A 300 21.67 -17.09 -1.15
C ALA A 300 21.06 -17.14 -2.56
N VAL A 301 20.30 -16.11 -2.96
CA VAL A 301 19.54 -16.08 -4.23
C VAL A 301 20.35 -15.53 -5.41
N CYS A 302 21.61 -15.17 -5.21
CA CYS A 302 22.50 -14.63 -6.24
C CYS A 302 22.15 -13.26 -6.82
N GLU A 303 21.43 -12.43 -6.08
CA GLU A 303 21.38 -10.99 -6.37
C GLU A 303 22.71 -10.29 -6.07
N LEU A 304 23.49 -10.82 -5.11
CA LEU A 304 24.88 -10.45 -4.87
C LEU A 304 25.76 -11.66 -5.19
N ASP A 305 26.58 -11.55 -6.24
CA ASP A 305 27.59 -12.54 -6.62
C ASP A 305 28.93 -11.84 -6.83
N TYR A 306 30.03 -12.55 -6.70
CA TYR A 306 31.39 -11.98 -6.85
C TYR A 306 32.17 -12.60 -8.00
N ASP A 307 31.61 -13.64 -8.64
CA ASP A 307 32.25 -14.39 -9.74
C ASP A 307 31.93 -13.79 -11.12
N CYS A 308 31.71 -12.47 -11.21
CA CYS A 308 31.43 -11.76 -12.47
C CYS A 308 32.70 -11.48 -13.28
#